data_AF-A0A9D7HHV7-F1
#
_entry.id   AF-A0A9D7HHV7-F1
#
_cell.length_a   1.000
_cell.length_b   1.000
_cell.length_c   1.000
_cell.angle_alpha   90.00
_cell.angle_beta   90.00
_cell.angle_gamma   90.00
#
_symmetry.space_group_name_H-M   'P 1'
#
loop_
_entity.id
_entity.type
_entity.pdbx_description
1 polymer ?
#
loop_
_entity_poly.entity_id
_entity_poly.type
_entity_poly.pdbx_seq_one_letter_code
_entity_poly.pdbx_strand_id
1 'polypeptide(L)' 'MYEDRQGNIWFSSEGYGVYRYDGSSLRNYSTKQGLGVLAVQTIHQDREGRMWFGGGGGLYRLEGDTMKQVERNGPWR' A
#
# COMPACT_ATOMS: atom_id res chain seq x y z
N MET A 1 3.88 -2.90 -10.18
CA MET A 1 4.61 -3.87 -9.35
C MET A 1 5.87 -3.20 -8.81
N TYR A 2 6.28 -3.50 -7.58
CA TYR A 2 7.40 -2.86 -6.88
C TYR A 2 8.06 -3.87 -5.92
N GLU A 3 9.38 -3.92 -5.87
CA GLU A 3 10.13 -4.71 -4.89
C GLU A 3 10.63 -3.79 -3.78
N ASP A 4 10.35 -4.13 -2.52
CA ASP A 4 10.85 -3.36 -1.38
C ASP A 4 12.27 -3.80 -0.97
N ARG A 5 12.92 -3.05 -0.06
CA ARG A 5 14.29 -3.34 0.39
C ARG A 5 14.46 -4.68 1.12
N GLN A 6 13.37 -5.34 1.50
CA GLN A 6 13.38 -6.66 2.13
C GLN A 6 13.13 -7.78 1.10
N GLY A 7 13.01 -7.45 -0.19
CA GLY A 7 12.73 -8.40 -1.27
C GLY A 7 11.25 -8.78 -1.40
N ASN A 8 10.33 -8.11 -0.68
CA ASN A 8 8.91 -8.39 -0.87
C ASN A 8 8.42 -7.78 -2.19
N ILE A 9 7.61 -8.53 -2.92
CA ILE A 9 7.00 -8.08 -4.17
C ILE A 9 5.60 -7.52 -3.89
N TRP A 10 5.40 -6.27 -4.25
CA TRP A 10 4.15 -5.55 -4.12
C TRP A 10 3.49 -5.35 -5.48
N PHE A 11 2.21 -5.68 -5.60
CA PHE A 11 1.46 -5.47 -6.83
C PHE A 11 -0.02 -5.20 -6.54
N SER A 12 -0.65 -4.38 -7.35
CA SER A 12 -2.08 -4.12 -7.29
C SER A 12 -2.84 -5.06 -8.21
N SER A 13 -4.05 -5.41 -7.79
CA SER A 13 -5.06 -6.07 -8.63
C SER A 13 -6.29 -5.18 -8.60
N GLU A 14 -6.66 -4.65 -9.75
CA GLU A 14 -7.76 -3.68 -9.86
C GLU A 14 -9.07 -4.28 -9.35
N GLY A 15 -9.70 -3.59 -8.40
CA GLY A 15 -10.90 -4.06 -7.69
C GLY A 15 -10.63 -5.01 -6.52
N TYR A 16 -9.43 -5.54 -6.37
CA TYR A 16 -9.08 -6.54 -5.33
C TYR A 16 -8.01 -6.05 -4.33
N GLY A 17 -7.45 -4.85 -4.54
CA GLY A 17 -6.53 -4.20 -3.61
C GLY A 17 -5.06 -4.43 -3.94
N VAL A 18 -4.21 -4.38 -2.92
CA VAL A 18 -2.75 -4.54 -3.05
C VAL A 18 -2.30 -5.84 -2.40
N TYR A 19 -1.47 -6.60 -3.10
CA TYR A 19 -0.85 -7.81 -2.60
C TYR A 19 0.62 -7.57 -2.28
N ARG A 20 1.08 -8.19 -1.18
CA ARG A 20 2.49 -8.36 -0.84
C ARG A 20 2.81 -9.86 -0.89
N TYR A 21 3.83 -10.22 -1.66
CA TYR A 21 4.44 -11.54 -1.65
C TYR A 21 5.77 -11.47 -0.91
N ASP A 22 5.97 -12.30 0.11
CA ASP A 22 7.20 -12.32 0.92
C ASP A 22 8.20 -13.42 0.50
N GLY A 23 7.95 -14.08 -0.63
CA GLY A 23 8.71 -15.24 -1.07
C GLY A 23 8.07 -16.58 -0.69
N SER A 24 7.05 -16.57 0.17
CA SER A 24 6.34 -17.78 0.62
C SER A 24 4.81 -17.63 0.64
N SER A 25 4.31 -16.45 0.98
CA SER A 25 2.89 -16.19 1.22
C SER A 25 2.44 -14.89 0.56
N LEU A 26 1.16 -14.85 0.18
CA LEU A 26 0.50 -13.66 -0.32
C LEU A 26 -0.37 -13.04 0.78
N ARG A 27 -0.14 -11.76 1.05
CA ARG A 27 -1.00 -10.95 1.91
C ARG A 27 -1.74 -9.90 1.09
N ASN A 28 -3.05 -9.80 1.28
CA ASN A 28 -3.90 -8.81 0.61
C ASN A 28 -4.24 -7.65 1.56
N TYR A 29 -4.18 -6.43 1.03
CA TYR A 29 -4.61 -5.19 1.64
C TYR A 29 -5.73 -4.60 0.77
N SER A 30 -6.97 -4.77 1.23
CA SER A 30 -8.18 -4.33 0.53
C SER A 30 -8.91 -3.24 1.31
N THR A 31 -10.17 -2.99 0.96
CA THR A 31 -11.09 -2.15 1.74
C THR A 31 -11.17 -2.59 3.20
N LYS A 32 -10.99 -3.89 3.50
CA LYS A 32 -10.92 -4.41 4.88
C LYS A 32 -9.73 -3.88 5.68
N GLN A 33 -8.69 -3.42 5.00
CA GLN A 33 -7.50 -2.81 5.59
C GLN A 33 -7.50 -1.28 5.45
N GLY A 34 -8.58 -0.66 4.97
CA GLY A 34 -8.67 0.80 4.82
C GLY A 34 -8.26 1.33 3.45
N LEU A 35 -8.00 0.46 2.47
CA LEU A 35 -7.74 0.90 1.10
C LEU A 35 -9.06 1.33 0.45
N GLY A 36 -9.37 2.63 0.50
CA GLY A 36 -10.59 3.22 -0.02
C GLY A 36 -10.64 3.39 -1.55
N VAL A 37 -9.71 2.78 -2.29
CA VAL A 37 -9.60 2.89 -3.75
C VAL A 37 -9.55 1.54 -4.41
N LEU A 38 -10.17 1.45 -5.59
CA LEU A 38 -10.20 0.23 -6.40
C LEU A 38 -8.91 0.01 -7.20
N ALA A 39 -8.22 1.08 -7.56
CA ALA A 39 -7.02 1.04 -8.39
C ALA A 39 -5.86 1.79 -7.72
N VAL A 40 -4.84 1.04 -7.31
CA VAL A 40 -3.52 1.59 -6.95
C VAL A 40 -2.64 1.55 -8.20
N GLN A 41 -2.12 2.72 -8.58
CA GLN A 41 -1.34 2.94 -9.80
C GLN A 41 0.16 3.04 -9.51
N THR A 42 0.53 3.45 -8.30
CA THR A 42 1.94 3.56 -7.89
C THR A 42 2.16 2.99 -6.50
N ILE A 43 3.33 2.39 -6.30
CA ILE A 43 3.80 1.80 -5.05
C ILE A 43 5.24 2.25 -4.86
N HIS A 44 5.57 2.74 -3.67
CA HIS A 44 6.91 3.24 -3.37
C HIS A 44 7.29 3.02 -1.91
N GLN A 45 8.57 2.72 -1.66
CA GLN A 45 9.15 2.71 -0.32
C GLN A 45 10.05 3.93 -0.14
N ASP A 46 9.79 4.74 0.87
CA ASP A 46 10.62 5.92 1.15
C ASP A 46 11.93 5.58 1.89
N ARG A 47 12.73 6.61 2.20
CA ARG A 47 14.03 6.45 2.87
C ARG A 47 13.92 5.84 4.27
N GLU A 48 12.83 6.10 4.99
CA GLU A 48 12.56 5.55 6.32
C GLU A 48 11.96 4.14 6.27
N GLY A 49 11.78 3.58 5.08
CA GLY A 49 11.23 2.23 4.88
C GLY A 49 9.70 2.20 4.87
N ARG A 50 9.01 3.35 4.91
CA ARG A 50 7.55 3.43 4.92
C ARG A 50 7.02 3.14 3.52
N MET A 51 5.97 2.34 3.44
CA MET A 51 5.32 1.97 2.18
C MET A 51 4.18 2.94 1.85
N TRP A 52 4.18 3.41 0.61
CA TRP A 52 3.23 4.36 0.05
C TRP A 52 2.55 3.79 -1.19
N PHE A 53 1.25 4.07 -1.31
CA PHE A 53 0.38 3.55 -2.36
C PHE A 53 -0.46 4.70 -2.91
N GLY A 54 -0.29 5.01 -4.20
CA GLY A 54 -1.01 6.11 -4.85
C GLY A 54 -2.00 5.60 -5.90
N GLY A 55 -3.18 6.21 -5.96
CA GLY A 55 -4.23 5.89 -6.91
C GLY A 55 -5.23 7.03 -7.09
N GLY A 56 -6.31 6.77 -7.82
CA GLY A 56 -7.31 7.81 -8.17
C GLY A 56 -8.02 8.47 -6.98
N GLY A 57 -8.03 7.83 -5.80
CA GLY A 57 -8.58 8.41 -4.56
C GLY A 57 -7.52 8.95 -3.59
N GLY A 58 -6.29 9.19 -4.07
CA GLY A 58 -5.23 9.84 -3.30
C GLY A 58 -4.10 8.92 -2.88
N LEU A 59 -3.41 9.32 -1.81
CA LEU A 59 -2.20 8.67 -1.30
C LEU A 59 -2.50 7.94 0.00
N TYR A 60 -1.99 6.73 0.13
CA TYR A 60 -2.12 5.88 1.30
C TYR A 60 -0.75 5.49 1.84
N ARG A 61 -0.63 5.41 3.17
CA ARG A 61 0.55 4.88 3.88
C ARG A 61 0.17 3.62 4.62
N LEU A 62 1.01 2.59 4.55
CA LEU A 62 0.83 1.40 5.37
C LEU A 62 1.36 1.64 6.78
N GLU A 63 0.52 1.36 7.77
CA GLU A 63 0.84 1.41 9.20
C GLU A 63 0.42 0.10 9.86
N GLY A 64 1.40 -0.75 10.15
CA GLY A 64 1.15 -2.14 10.52
C GLY A 64 0.37 -2.85 9.41
N ASP A 65 -0.86 -3.23 9.72
CA ASP A 65 -1.75 -3.92 8.80
C ASP A 65 -2.84 -3.02 8.18
N THR A 66 -2.77 -1.71 8.42
CA THR A 66 -3.78 -0.73 7.97
C THR A 66 -3.24 0.23 6.93
N MET A 67 -3.98 0.42 5.85
CA MET A 67 -3.79 1.47 4.86
C MET A 67 -4.47 2.75 5.36
N LYS A 68 -3.67 3.74 5.76
CA LYS A 68 -4.17 5.06 6.15
C LYS A 68 -4.11 6.02 5.00
N GLN A 69 -5.25 6.62 4.67
CA GLN A 69 -5.29 7.70 3.68
C GLN A 69 -4.57 8.93 4.24
N VAL A 70 -3.77 9.56 3.39
CA VAL A 70 -3.02 10.76 3.71
C VAL A 70 -3.92 11.95 3.39
N GLU A 71 -4.37 12.64 4.42
CA GLU A 71 -5.17 13.85 4.30
C GLU A 71 -4.29 15.11 4.38
N ARG A 72 -4.91 16.30 4.31
CA ARG A 72 -4.21 17.60 4.29
C ARG A 72 -3.30 17.84 5.51
N ASN A 73 -3.66 17.25 6.65
CA ASN A 73 -2.85 17.30 7.89
C ASN A 73 -1.89 16.12 8.00
N GLY A 74 -1.86 15.25 6.99
CA GLY A 74 -1.15 13.99 6.93
C GLY A 74 -1.55 12.98 8.01
N PRO A 75 -0.91 11.81 8.03
CA PRO A 75 -1.13 10.78 9.04
C PRO A 75 -0.35 11.03 10.35
N TRP A 76 0.16 12.24 10.56
CA TRP A 76 1.05 12.60 11.67
C TRP A 76 0.19 13.08 12.85
N ARG A 77 -0.24 12.13 13.70
CA ARG A 77 -0.68 12.46 15.06
C ARG A 77 0.45 12.22 16.03
#